data_AF-A0A2S2P4X3-F1
#
_entry.id   AF-A0A2S2P4X3-F1
#
_cell.length_a   1.000
_cell.length_b   1.000
_cell.length_c   1.000
_cell.angle_alpha   90.00
_cell.angle_beta   90.00
_cell.angle_gamma   90.00
#
_symmetry.space_group_name_H-M   'P 1'
#
loop_
_entity.id
_entity.type
_entity.pdbx_description
1 polymer ?
#
loop_
_entity_poly.entity_id
_entity_poly.type
_entity_poly.pdbx_seq_one_letter_code
_entity_poly.pdbx_strand_id
1 'polypeptide(L)'
;KTFDDILELEKLLIQKQYYKLLKTKLLSYSGADLKSVTVNILTKLFTNNVAAKITLSGSNTKRPPTLDAMYKIKFQNKIIYKLVIDVLMQKFKCNEDQIKVPIRSWLKHAKENNEIEHSKN
;
A
#
# COMPACT_ATOMS: atom_id res chain seq x y z
N LYS A 1 8.19 3.65 -9.86
CA LYS A 1 6.76 3.85 -10.09
C LYS A 1 6.36 5.25 -9.64
N THR A 2 5.67 5.96 -10.51
CA THR A 2 5.09 7.29 -10.27
C THR A 2 3.68 7.17 -9.67
N PHE A 3 3.06 8.31 -9.37
CA PHE A 3 1.68 8.36 -8.91
C PHE A 3 0.70 7.91 -10.01
N ASP A 4 0.96 8.30 -11.26
CA ASP A 4 0.13 7.94 -12.41
C ASP A 4 0.17 6.43 -12.70
N ASP A 5 1.33 5.79 -12.49
CA ASP A 5 1.46 4.33 -12.61
C ASP A 5 0.51 3.59 -11.65
N ILE A 6 0.23 4.16 -10.47
CA ILE A 6 -0.70 3.55 -9.50
C ILE A 6 -2.14 3.73 -9.96
N LEU A 7 -2.49 4.88 -10.53
CA LEU A 7 -3.84 5.09 -11.09
C LEU A 7 -4.09 4.21 -12.31
N GLU A 8 -3.10 4.03 -13.17
CA GLU A 8 -3.17 3.11 -14.31
C GLU A 8 -3.31 1.66 -13.83
N LEU A 9 -2.51 1.26 -12.83
CA LEU A 9 -2.61 -0.07 -12.24
C LEU A 9 -4.01 -0.32 -11.65
N GLU A 10 -4.60 0.67 -10.96
CA GLU A 10 -5.97 0.56 -10.45
C GLU A 10 -7.00 0.34 -11.56
N LYS A 11 -6.85 1.02 -12.72
CA LYS A 11 -7.72 0.81 -13.89
C LYS A 11 -7.56 -0.60 -14.46
N LEU A 12 -6.33 -1.08 -14.59
CA LEU A 12 -6.05 -2.43 -15.09
C LEU A 12 -6.61 -3.52 -14.17
N LEU A 13 -6.56 -3.32 -12.86
CA LEU A 13 -7.04 -4.28 -11.87
C LEU A 13 -8.56 -4.46 -11.84
N ILE A 14 -9.33 -3.60 -12.52
CA ILE A 14 -10.76 -3.83 -12.80
C ILE A 14 -10.95 -5.08 -13.67
N GLN A 15 -10.00 -5.35 -14.57
CA GLN A 15 -10.06 -6.50 -15.45
C GLN A 15 -9.56 -7.76 -14.73
N LYS A 16 -10.42 -8.79 -14.67
CA LYS A 16 -10.19 -10.05 -13.94
C LYS A 16 -8.86 -10.74 -14.31
N GLN A 17 -8.42 -10.65 -15.57
CA GLN A 17 -7.17 -11.24 -16.04
C GLN A 17 -5.93 -10.60 -15.38
N TYR A 18 -5.90 -9.27 -15.29
CA TYR A 18 -4.81 -8.52 -14.68
C TYR A 18 -4.80 -8.70 -13.16
N TYR A 19 -5.98 -8.74 -12.54
CA TYR A 19 -6.11 -9.08 -11.12
C TYR A 19 -5.50 -10.44 -10.80
N LYS A 20 -5.86 -11.48 -11.56
CA LYS A 20 -5.31 -12.84 -11.39
C LYS A 20 -3.79 -12.86 -11.60
N LEU A 21 -3.31 -12.23 -12.68
CA LEU A 21 -1.88 -12.19 -12.99
C LEU A 21 -1.08 -11.53 -11.86
N LEU A 22 -1.53 -10.37 -11.37
CA LEU A 22 -0.86 -9.69 -10.27
C LEU A 22 -0.97 -10.51 -8.98
N LYS A 23 -2.13 -11.12 -8.68
CA LYS A 23 -2.29 -12.02 -7.53
C LYS A 23 -1.26 -13.13 -7.53
N THR A 24 -1.09 -13.84 -8.65
CA THR A 24 -0.09 -14.90 -8.79
C THR A 24 1.32 -14.39 -8.56
N LYS A 25 1.66 -13.21 -9.10
CA LYS A 25 2.97 -12.59 -8.89
C LYS A 25 3.19 -12.17 -7.43
N LEU A 26 2.18 -11.66 -6.74
CA LEU A 26 2.30 -11.31 -5.32
C LEU A 26 2.40 -12.57 -4.43
N LEU A 27 1.73 -13.66 -4.83
CA LEU A 27 1.82 -14.96 -4.16
C LEU A 27 3.22 -15.57 -4.27
N SER A 28 4.06 -15.18 -5.24
CA SER A 28 5.43 -15.70 -5.33
C SER A 28 6.39 -15.03 -4.34
N TYR A 29 6.02 -13.93 -3.69
CA TYR A 29 6.89 -13.28 -2.72
C TYR A 29 6.94 -14.05 -1.40
N SER A 30 8.15 -14.25 -0.88
CA SER A 30 8.44 -14.98 0.37
C SER A 30 8.87 -14.03 1.49
N GLY A 31 8.93 -14.56 2.71
CA GLY A 31 9.32 -13.86 3.92
C GLY A 31 9.11 -14.77 5.14
N ALA A 32 9.84 -14.49 6.22
CA ALA A 32 9.82 -15.33 7.43
C ALA A 32 8.48 -15.25 8.18
N ASP A 33 7.79 -14.10 8.08
CA ASP A 33 6.54 -13.84 8.77
C ASP A 33 5.61 -12.91 7.96
N LEU A 34 4.41 -12.69 8.49
CA LEU A 34 3.39 -11.81 7.90
C LEU A 34 3.94 -10.41 7.62
N LYS A 35 4.71 -9.84 8.56
CA LYS A 35 5.27 -8.50 8.45
C LYS A 35 6.24 -8.42 7.27
N SER A 36 7.15 -9.37 7.17
CA SER A 36 8.19 -9.44 6.14
C SER A 36 7.59 -9.59 4.75
N VAL A 37 6.60 -10.50 4.58
CA VAL A 37 5.90 -10.66 3.30
C VAL A 37 5.11 -9.41 2.94
N THR A 38 4.43 -8.80 3.91
CA THR A 38 3.68 -7.55 3.69
C THR A 38 4.61 -6.44 3.19
N VAL A 39 5.77 -6.23 3.84
CA VAL A 39 6.76 -5.23 3.43
C VAL A 39 7.31 -5.54 2.03
N ASN A 40 7.64 -6.81 1.75
CA ASN A 40 8.14 -7.21 0.43
C ASN A 40 7.13 -6.93 -0.69
N ILE A 41 5.84 -7.22 -0.45
CA ILE A 41 4.77 -6.89 -1.39
C ILE A 41 4.69 -5.38 -1.60
N LEU A 42 4.61 -4.59 -0.52
CA LEU A 42 4.43 -3.14 -0.59
C LEU A 42 5.61 -2.43 -1.28
N THR A 43 6.85 -2.81 -0.97
CA THR A 43 8.05 -2.25 -1.60
C THR A 43 8.14 -2.59 -3.09
N LYS A 44 7.52 -3.68 -3.54
CA LYS A 44 7.42 -4.00 -4.99
C LYS A 44 6.28 -3.26 -5.68
N LEU A 45 5.21 -2.94 -4.95
CA LEU A 45 4.06 -2.21 -5.47
C LEU A 45 4.27 -0.70 -5.51
N PHE A 46 5.01 -0.13 -4.56
CA PHE A 46 5.13 1.32 -4.37
C PHE A 46 6.59 1.73 -4.15
N THR A 47 6.93 2.92 -4.64
CA THR A 47 8.17 3.60 -4.25
C THR A 47 7.96 4.37 -2.94
N ASN A 48 9.02 4.70 -2.21
CA ASN A 48 8.92 5.50 -0.98
C ASN A 48 8.21 6.84 -1.22
N ASN A 49 8.51 7.52 -2.34
CA ASN A 49 7.86 8.78 -2.73
C ASN A 49 6.34 8.61 -2.92
N VAL A 50 5.90 7.56 -3.63
CA VAL A 50 4.47 7.29 -3.80
C VAL A 50 3.83 6.90 -2.46
N ALA A 51 4.51 6.06 -1.67
CA ALA A 51 4.02 5.61 -0.37
C ALA A 51 3.84 6.75 0.64
N ALA A 52 4.68 7.78 0.61
CA ALA A 52 4.54 8.99 1.43
C ALA A 52 3.23 9.75 1.15
N LYS A 53 2.65 9.58 -0.05
CA LYS A 53 1.37 10.15 -0.46
C LYS A 53 0.16 9.24 -0.19
N ILE A 54 0.40 8.04 0.35
CA ILE A 54 -0.64 7.06 0.68
C ILE A 54 -1.00 7.16 2.17
N THR A 55 -2.29 7.10 2.46
CA THR A 55 -2.84 6.91 3.81
C THR A 55 -3.58 5.60 3.85
N LEU A 56 -3.47 4.86 4.96
CA LEU A 56 -4.19 3.58 5.08
C LEU A 56 -5.70 3.82 5.09
N SER A 57 -6.17 4.59 6.06
CA SER A 57 -7.53 5.10 6.20
C SER A 57 -7.47 6.62 6.22
N GLY A 58 -8.48 7.31 5.65
CA GLY A 58 -8.61 8.75 5.84
C GLY A 58 -8.60 9.08 7.34
N SER A 59 -7.90 10.14 7.75
CA SER A 59 -7.85 10.50 9.16
C SER A 59 -9.23 10.99 9.61
N ASN A 60 -9.79 10.39 10.67
CA ASN A 60 -10.90 10.96 11.45
C ASN A 60 -10.42 12.16 12.30
N THR A 61 -9.53 12.98 11.76
CA THR A 61 -9.15 14.22 12.41
C THR A 61 -10.32 15.17 12.30
N LYS A 62 -10.87 15.61 13.43
CA LYS A 62 -11.84 16.73 13.54
C LYS A 62 -11.30 18.07 12.99
N ARG A 63 -10.11 18.07 12.38
CA ARG A 63 -9.47 19.23 11.78
C ARG A 63 -9.86 19.27 10.29
N PRO A 64 -10.16 20.45 9.74
CA PRO A 64 -10.44 20.60 8.33
C PRO A 64 -9.27 20.02 7.50
N PRO A 65 -9.56 19.31 6.40
CA PRO A 65 -8.52 18.74 5.56
C PRO A 65 -7.63 19.87 5.05
N THR A 66 -6.32 19.74 5.25
CA THR A 66 -5.35 20.61 4.56
C THR A 66 -5.35 20.29 3.07
N LEU A 67 -4.91 21.22 2.22
CA LEU A 67 -4.74 20.98 0.77
C LEU A 67 -3.93 19.68 0.53
N ASP A 68 -2.86 19.46 1.30
CA ASP A 68 -2.06 18.23 1.24
C ASP A 68 -2.84 16.95 1.62
N ALA A 69 -3.82 17.04 2.52
CA ALA A 69 -4.66 15.89 2.87
C ALA A 69 -5.64 15.51 1.75
N MET A 70 -6.01 16.48 0.90
CA MET A 70 -6.93 16.28 -0.23
C MET A 70 -6.29 15.46 -1.36
N TYR A 71 -4.96 15.56 -1.52
CA TYR A 71 -4.21 14.83 -2.55
C TYR A 71 -3.73 13.44 -2.11
N LYS A 72 -4.07 12.98 -0.90
CA LYS A 72 -3.62 11.67 -0.39
C LYS A 72 -4.48 10.53 -0.93
N ILE A 73 -3.83 9.45 -1.35
CA ILE A 73 -4.53 8.22 -1.74
C ILE A 73 -5.01 7.52 -0.47
N LYS A 74 -6.32 7.21 -0.41
CA LYS A 74 -6.90 6.34 0.62
C LYS A 74 -6.73 4.88 0.20
N PHE A 75 -5.70 4.21 0.70
CA PHE A 75 -5.30 2.87 0.26
C PHE A 75 -6.41 1.84 0.43
N GLN A 76 -7.10 1.84 1.57
CA GLN A 76 -8.19 0.90 1.86
C GLN A 76 -9.31 0.91 0.81
N ASN A 77 -9.50 2.02 0.09
CA ASN A 77 -10.55 2.16 -0.92
C ASN A 77 -10.12 1.67 -2.30
N LYS A 78 -8.89 1.17 -2.45
CA LYS A 78 -8.29 0.78 -3.73
C LYS A 78 -8.39 -0.72 -3.98
N ILE A 79 -8.48 -1.11 -5.26
CA ILE A 79 -8.56 -2.53 -5.64
C ILE A 79 -7.25 -3.24 -5.28
N ILE A 80 -6.11 -2.56 -5.45
CA ILE A 80 -4.81 -3.09 -5.05
C ILE A 80 -4.72 -3.41 -3.56
N TYR A 81 -5.44 -2.67 -2.69
CA TYR A 81 -5.50 -3.00 -1.27
C TYR A 81 -6.21 -4.33 -1.06
N LYS A 82 -7.39 -4.51 -1.65
CA LYS A 82 -8.14 -5.79 -1.60
C LYS A 82 -7.28 -6.95 -2.08
N LEU A 83 -6.54 -6.74 -3.18
CA LEU A 83 -5.60 -7.72 -3.71
C LEU A 83 -4.49 -8.10 -2.71
N VAL A 84 -3.89 -7.11 -2.04
CA VAL A 84 -2.87 -7.36 -1.01
C VAL A 84 -3.45 -8.15 0.16
N ILE A 85 -4.65 -7.80 0.62
CA ILE A 85 -5.35 -8.54 1.69
C ILE A 85 -5.60 -9.99 1.27
N ASP A 86 -6.16 -10.21 0.07
CA ASP A 86 -6.43 -11.56 -0.46
C ASP A 86 -5.18 -12.43 -0.49
N VAL A 87 -4.04 -11.87 -0.94
CA VAL A 87 -2.77 -12.59 -1.03
C VAL A 87 -2.25 -12.98 0.35
N LEU A 88 -2.33 -12.07 1.32
CA LEU A 88 -1.80 -12.30 2.66
C LEU A 88 -2.69 -13.26 3.46
N MET A 89 -4.01 -13.15 3.37
CA MET A 89 -4.95 -14.11 3.98
C MET A 89 -4.86 -15.50 3.35
N GLN A 90 -4.49 -15.59 2.07
CA GLN A 90 -4.26 -16.88 1.43
C GLN A 90 -2.94 -17.55 1.90
N LYS A 91 -1.90 -16.75 2.19
CA LYS A 91 -0.60 -17.26 2.67
C LYS A 91 -0.58 -17.54 4.17
N PHE A 92 -1.30 -16.75 4.96
CA PHE A 92 -1.25 -16.76 6.41
C PHE A 92 -2.65 -16.90 6.99
N LYS A 93 -2.80 -17.71 8.03
CA LYS A 93 -4.03 -17.77 8.84
C LYS A 93 -4.18 -16.49 9.67
N CYS A 94 -4.56 -15.40 9.01
CA CYS A 94 -4.72 -14.08 9.61
C CYS A 94 -5.97 -13.37 9.07
N ASN A 95 -6.41 -12.33 9.76
CA ASN A 95 -7.50 -11.46 9.34
C ASN A 95 -6.97 -10.11 8.83
N GLU A 96 -7.87 -9.32 8.24
CA GLU A 96 -7.53 -8.01 7.68
C GLU A 96 -6.94 -7.06 8.73
N ASP A 97 -7.41 -7.09 9.98
CA ASP A 97 -6.92 -6.19 11.03
C ASP A 97 -5.48 -6.50 11.44
N GLN A 98 -5.10 -7.78 11.47
CA GLN A 98 -3.72 -8.20 11.67
C GLN A 98 -2.82 -7.75 10.51
N ILE A 99 -3.33 -7.75 9.28
CA ILE A 99 -2.60 -7.28 8.08
C ILE A 99 -2.45 -5.75 8.08
N LYS A 100 -3.45 -5.01 8.58
CA LYS A 100 -3.37 -3.53 8.65
C LYS A 100 -2.20 -3.06 9.49
N VAL A 101 -1.79 -3.79 10.53
CA VAL A 101 -0.69 -3.40 11.43
C VAL A 101 0.64 -3.21 10.67
N PRO A 102 1.18 -4.21 9.95
CA PRO A 102 2.41 -4.03 9.18
C PRO A 102 2.25 -3.02 8.03
N ILE A 103 1.07 -2.90 7.40
CA ILE A 103 0.84 -1.86 6.38
C ILE A 103 0.94 -0.44 6.99
N ARG A 104 0.32 -0.18 8.14
CA ARG A 104 0.41 1.12 8.84
C ARG A 104 1.85 1.46 9.18
N SER A 105 2.57 0.50 9.76
CA SER A 105 3.98 0.69 10.15
C SER A 105 4.84 1.02 8.94
N TRP A 106 4.67 0.29 7.83
CA TRP A 106 5.43 0.55 6.61
C TRP A 106 5.13 1.92 6.00
N LEU A 107 3.86 2.33 5.92
CA LEU A 107 3.47 3.66 5.41
C LEU A 107 4.03 4.79 6.29
N LYS A 108 4.05 4.61 7.62
CA LYS A 108 4.64 5.58 8.55
C LYS A 108 6.13 5.78 8.23
N HIS A 109 6.88 4.70 8.09
CA HIS A 109 8.31 4.76 7.77
C HIS A 109 8.58 5.33 6.37
N ALA A 110 7.76 5.01 5.37
CA ALA A 110 7.91 5.59 4.04
C ALA A 110 7.78 7.12 4.06
N LYS A 111 6.88 7.66 4.89
CA LYS A 111 6.71 9.10 5.09
C LYS A 111 7.90 9.73 5.82
N GLU A 112 8.34 9.13 6.93
CA GLU A 112 9.52 9.57 7.70
C GLU A 112 10.78 9.62 6.81
N ASN A 113 11.01 8.57 6.01
CA ASN A 113 12.17 8.50 5.11
C ASN A 113 12.13 9.57 4.01
N ASN A 114 10.95 9.86 3.46
CA ASN A 114 10.81 10.88 2.43
C ASN A 114 11.06 12.29 2.98
N GLU A 115 10.59 12.59 4.20
CA GLU A 115 10.86 13.86 4.88
C GLU A 115 12.37 14.07 5.14
N ILE A 116 13.09 13.01 5.51
CA ILE A 116 14.55 13.04 5.71
C ILE A 116 15.29 13.28 4.38
N GLU A 117 14.88 12.61 3.29
CA GLU A 117 15.47 12.82 1.96
C GLU A 117 15.30 14.26 1.48
N HIS A 118 14.12 14.86 1.71
CA HIS A 118 13.87 16.26 1.35
C HIS A 118 14.58 17.29 2.24
N SER A 119 14.92 16.93 3.48
CA SER A 119 15.65 17.83 4.39
C SER A 119 17.17 17.86 4.13
N LYS A 120 17.68 16.97 3.28
CA LYS A 120 19.10 16.86 2.92
C LYS A 120 19.45 17.50 1.58
N ASN A 121 18.45 18.01 0.85
CA ASN A 121 18.57 18.74 -0.42
C ASN A 121 18.18 20.20 -0.22
#